data_AF-A0A921BGV5-F1
#
_entry.id   AF-A0A921BGV5-F1
#
_cell.length_a   1.000
_cell.length_b   1.000
_cell.length_c   1.000
_cell.angle_alpha   90.00
_cell.angle_beta   90.00
_cell.angle_gamma   90.00
#
_symmetry.space_group_name_H-M   'P 1'
#
loop_
_entity.id
_entity.type
_entity.pdbx_description
1 polymer ?
#
loop_
_entity_poly.entity_id
_entity_poly.type
_entity_poly.pdbx_seq_one_letter_code
_entity_poly.pdbx_strand_id
1 'polypeptide(L)'
;MAIQTALLDNLSHGRLIVGTAKGPNYNAFEYLGFGSDPRDNNQQMEEAEDLLIQAWTSDNVDFKGKYWQVSFPSISPRPYQKPHPP
;
A
#
# COMPACT_ATOMS: atom_id res chain seq x y z
N MET A 1 -1.27 -0.54 -6.08
CA MET A 1 -2.13 -0.77 -4.90
C MET A 1 -3.06 0.41 -4.59
N ALA A 2 -2.55 1.61 -4.23
CA ALA A 2 -3.39 2.74 -3.78
C ALA A 2 -4.50 3.16 -4.77
N ILE A 3 -4.16 3.35 -6.04
CA ILE A 3 -5.12 3.76 -7.09
C ILE A 3 -6.15 2.66 -7.37
N GLN A 4 -5.72 1.40 -7.42
CA GLN A 4 -6.59 0.26 -7.73
C GLN A 4 -7.62 0.01 -6.62
N THR A 5 -7.19 0.10 -5.37
CA THR A 5 -8.07 -0.01 -4.20
C THR A 5 -9.02 1.17 -4.11
N ALA A 6 -8.56 2.41 -4.36
CA ALA A 6 -9.43 3.57 -4.45
C ALA A 6 -10.47 3.44 -5.57
N LEU A 7 -10.08 2.94 -6.74
CA LEU A 7 -11.00 2.67 -7.84
C LEU A 7 -12.04 1.63 -7.44
N LEU A 8 -11.62 0.51 -6.86
CA LEU A 8 -12.52 -0.55 -6.42
C LEU A 8 -13.46 -0.07 -5.30
N ASP A 9 -12.96 0.76 -4.39
CA ASP A 9 -13.75 1.38 -3.33
C ASP A 9 -14.87 2.25 -3.92
N ASN A 10 -14.56 3.05 -4.95
CA ASN A 10 -15.56 3.83 -5.69
C ASN A 10 -16.58 2.94 -6.40
N LEU A 11 -16.15 1.89 -7.10
CA LEU A 11 -17.05 0.96 -7.78
C LEU A 11 -17.97 0.23 -6.78
N SER A 12 -17.42 -0.13 -5.62
CA SER A 12 -18.15 -0.84 -4.58
C SER A 12 -19.05 0.06 -3.73
N HIS A 13 -19.01 1.38 -3.93
CA HIS A 13 -19.70 2.38 -3.11
C HIS A 13 -19.31 2.30 -1.63
N GLY A 14 -18.01 2.19 -1.36
CA GLY A 14 -17.48 2.22 0.00
C GLY A 14 -17.63 0.93 0.78
N ARG A 15 -17.69 -0.23 0.10
CA ARG A 15 -17.80 -1.55 0.76
C ARG A 15 -16.49 -2.32 0.79
N LEU A 16 -15.41 -1.72 0.32
CA LEU A 16 -14.10 -2.34 0.30
C LEU A 16 -13.48 -2.32 1.70
N ILE A 17 -12.90 -3.45 2.10
CA ILE A 17 -12.00 -3.57 3.25
C ILE A 17 -10.66 -4.08 2.70
N VAL A 18 -9.56 -3.40 3.04
CA VAL A 18 -8.23 -3.68 2.52
C VAL A 18 -7.39 -4.34 3.62
N GLY A 19 -7.35 -5.67 3.61
CA GLY A 19 -6.41 -6.43 4.44
C GLY A 19 -5.03 -6.53 3.77
N THR A 20 -3.99 -6.07 4.46
CA THR A 20 -2.59 -6.33 4.09
C THR A 20 -2.06 -7.53 4.88
N ALA A 21 -1.25 -8.35 4.22
CA ALA A 21 -0.63 -9.51 4.86
C ALA A 21 0.74 -9.77 4.24
N LYS A 22 1.62 -10.31 5.06
CA LYS A 22 2.95 -10.71 4.63
C LYS A 22 2.92 -12.07 3.96
N GLY A 23 3.84 -12.26 3.01
CA GLY A 23 4.08 -13.58 2.42
C GLY A 23 4.48 -14.63 3.46
N PRO A 24 4.31 -15.93 3.16
CA PRO A 24 4.74 -17.01 4.02
C PRO A 24 6.26 -17.17 4.02
N ASN A 25 6.89 -17.07 5.19
CA ASN A 25 8.35 -17.22 5.36
C ASN A 25 8.90 -18.58 4.87
N TYR A 26 8.07 -19.62 4.74
CA TYR A 26 8.50 -20.94 4.27
C TYR A 26 8.63 -21.04 2.74
N ASN A 27 8.08 -20.09 1.98
CA ASN A 27 8.17 -20.07 0.52
C ASN A 27 9.20 -19.03 0.05
N ALA A 28 10.48 -19.30 0.32
CA ALA A 28 11.60 -18.41 -0.05
C ALA A 28 11.65 -18.06 -1.55
N PHE A 29 11.07 -18.91 -2.41
CA PHE A 29 11.00 -18.68 -3.86
C PHE A 29 10.17 -17.45 -4.24
N GLU A 30 9.13 -17.11 -3.49
CA GLU A 30 8.33 -15.91 -3.75
C GLU A 30 9.19 -14.65 -3.56
N TYR A 31 9.96 -14.59 -2.47
CA TYR A 31 10.80 -13.44 -2.16
C TYR A 31 11.95 -13.25 -3.15
N LEU A 32 12.59 -14.35 -3.56
CA LEU A 32 13.64 -14.35 -4.58
C LEU A 32 13.13 -13.80 -5.91
N GLY A 33 11.91 -14.15 -6.32
CA GLY A 33 11.29 -13.65 -7.54
C GLY A 33 11.05 -12.13 -7.54
N PHE A 34 10.85 -11.53 -6.37
CA PHE A 34 10.66 -10.09 -6.20
C PHE A 34 11.93 -9.35 -5.71
N GLY A 35 13.07 -10.03 -5.62
CA GLY A 35 14.33 -9.42 -5.17
C GLY A 35 14.29 -8.91 -3.73
N SER A 36 13.45 -9.51 -2.89
CA SER A 36 13.24 -9.12 -1.49
C SER A 36 13.83 -10.15 -0.53
N ASP A 37 14.27 -9.71 0.66
CA ASP A 37 14.74 -10.60 1.72
C ASP A 37 13.58 -10.96 2.67
N PRO A 38 13.30 -12.25 2.91
CA PRO A 38 12.26 -12.66 3.87
C PRO A 38 12.43 -12.05 5.27
N ARG A 39 13.65 -11.69 5.67
CA ARG A 39 13.96 -11.10 6.99
C ARG A 39 13.49 -9.65 7.12
N ASP A 40 13.47 -8.91 6.02
CA ASP A 40 13.06 -7.50 5.98
C ASP A 40 11.54 -7.33 5.81
N ASN A 41 10.83 -8.41 5.49
CA ASN A 41 9.41 -8.43 5.13
C ASN A 41 8.49 -7.72 6.13
N ASN A 42 8.73 -7.83 7.44
CA ASN A 42 7.91 -7.14 8.44
C ASN A 42 8.05 -5.62 8.34
N GLN A 43 9.29 -5.11 8.36
CA GLN A 43 9.57 -3.67 8.29
C GLN A 43 9.15 -3.09 6.94
N GLN A 44 9.35 -3.87 5.87
CA GLN A 44 8.87 -3.53 4.55
C GLN A 44 7.33 -3.43 4.56
N MET A 45 6.61 -4.41 5.07
CA MET A 45 5.14 -4.34 5.10
C MET A 45 4.60 -3.13 5.88
N GLU A 46 5.15 -2.85 7.06
CA GLU A 46 4.76 -1.69 7.89
C GLU A 46 4.98 -0.37 7.13
N GLU A 47 6.14 -0.20 6.49
CA GLU A 47 6.44 1.02 5.73
C GLU A 47 5.57 1.15 4.45
N ALA A 48 5.19 0.04 3.83
CA ALA A 48 4.24 0.05 2.70
C ALA A 48 2.84 0.48 3.13
N GLU A 49 2.39 0.07 4.31
CA GLU A 49 1.08 0.43 4.86
C GLU A 49 1.03 1.93 5.16
N ASP A 50 2.08 2.48 5.79
CA ASP A 50 2.20 3.92 6.02
C ASP A 50 2.14 4.72 4.72
N LEU A 51 2.88 4.29 3.69
CA LEU A 51 2.85 4.91 2.37
C LEU A 51 1.46 4.81 1.72
N LEU A 52 0.78 3.68 1.88
CA LEU A 52 -0.55 3.45 1.32
C LEU A 52 -1.59 4.39 1.94
N ILE A 53 -1.57 4.54 3.28
CA ILE A 53 -2.44 5.48 4.00
C ILE A 53 -2.15 6.91 3.54
N GLN A 54 -0.87 7.33 3.50
CA GLN A 54 -0.51 8.67 3.02
C GLN A 54 -0.97 8.93 1.59
N ALA A 55 -0.87 7.95 0.69
CA ALA A 55 -1.35 8.07 -0.68
C ALA A 55 -2.85 8.34 -0.77
N TRP A 56 -3.65 7.77 0.15
CA TRP A 56 -5.09 7.97 0.21
C TRP A 56 -5.52 9.27 0.89
N THR A 57 -4.77 9.72 1.90
CA THR A 57 -5.18 10.84 2.75
C THR A 57 -4.56 12.18 2.37
N SER A 58 -3.35 12.18 1.81
CA SER A 58 -2.56 13.39 1.60
C SER A 58 -2.55 13.82 0.13
N ASP A 59 -2.31 15.11 -0.09
CA ASP A 59 -2.01 15.68 -1.39
C ASP A 59 -0.50 15.96 -1.46
N ASN A 60 0.15 15.64 -2.59
CA ASN A 60 1.59 15.78 -2.79
C ASN A 60 2.42 14.97 -1.78
N VAL A 61 2.40 13.65 -1.91
CA VAL A 61 3.19 12.74 -1.09
C VAL A 61 4.67 12.90 -1.44
N ASP A 62 5.51 13.09 -0.43
CA ASP A 62 6.98 12.97 -0.49
C ASP A 62 7.42 12.00 0.61
N PHE A 63 7.50 10.72 0.25
CA PHE A 63 7.78 9.63 1.17
C PHE A 63 9.25 9.19 1.05
N LYS A 64 9.97 9.18 2.17
CA LYS A 64 11.39 8.84 2.25
C LYS A 64 11.62 7.77 3.30
N GLY A 65 11.13 6.58 3.01
CA GLY A 65 11.35 5.41 3.84
C GLY A 65 12.65 4.67 3.50
N LYS A 66 12.88 3.57 4.22
CA LYS A 66 14.05 2.70 4.05
C LYS A 66 13.91 1.84 2.79
N TYR A 67 12.70 1.40 2.47
CA TYR A 67 12.40 0.52 1.35
C TYR A 67 11.74 1.25 0.17
N TRP A 68 10.97 2.32 0.41
CA TRP A 68 10.37 3.15 -0.63
C TRP A 68 10.76 4.61 -0.50
N GLN A 69 11.18 5.18 -1.62
CA GLN A 69 11.45 6.61 -1.76
C GLN A 69 10.68 7.10 -2.99
N VAL A 70 9.55 7.77 -2.76
CA VAL A 70 8.63 8.16 -3.82
C VAL A 70 8.06 9.53 -3.55
N SER A 71 7.97 10.34 -4.60
CA SER A 71 7.26 11.62 -4.55
C SER A 71 6.28 11.70 -5.70
N PHE A 72 5.01 11.98 -5.39
CA PHE A 72 3.93 12.05 -6.37
C PHE A 72 2.80 12.97 -5.87
N PRO A 73 2.03 13.59 -6.79
CA PRO A 73 0.86 14.40 -6.44
C PRO A 73 -0.27 13.54 -5.85
N SER A 74 -1.42 14.11 -5.56
CA SER A 74 -2.60 13.35 -5.11
C SER A 74 -2.98 12.23 -6.11
N ILE A 75 -3.33 11.05 -5.61
CA ILE A 75 -3.83 9.97 -6.46
C ILE A 75 -5.25 10.27 -6.98
N SER A 76 -5.58 9.78 -8.17
CA SER A 76 -6.92 9.86 -8.76
C SER A 76 -7.35 8.49 -9.31
N PRO A 77 -8.56 7.99 -8.98
CA PRO A 77 -9.55 8.61 -8.08
C PRO A 77 -9.13 8.53 -6.61
N ARG A 78 -9.68 9.43 -5.78
CA ARG A 78 -9.58 9.32 -4.31
C ARG A 78 -10.55 8.26 -3.80
N PRO A 79 -10.25 7.56 -2.68
CA PRO A 79 -11.20 6.61 -2.10
C PRO A 79 -12.56 7.25 -1.81
N TYR A 80 -13.60 6.45 -1.95
CA TYR A 80 -14.98 6.81 -1.65
C TYR A 80 -15.16 6.96 -0.13
N GLN A 81 -14.63 5.99 0.64
CA GLN A 81 -14.59 6.04 2.10
C GLN A 81 -13.62 7.12 2.60
N LYS A 82 -13.96 7.74 3.74
CA LYS A 82 -13.15 8.77 4.41
C LYS A 82 -12.78 8.32 5.82
N PRO A 83 -11.53 8.53 6.27
CA PRO A 83 -10.42 9.13 5.52
C PRO A 83 -9.82 8.20 4.44
N HIS A 84 -9.97 6.89 4.59
CA HIS A 84 -9.56 5.85 3.64
C HIS A 84 -10.40 4.57 3.89
N PRO A 85 -10.29 3.53 3.04
CA PRO A 85 -10.92 2.23 3.31
C PRO A 85 -10.36 1.57 4.58
N PRO A 86 -11.17 0.80 5.33
CA PRO A 86 -10.74 0.06 6.52
C PRO A 86 -9.73 -1.04 6.21
#